data_AF-A0A957ECV7-F1
#
_entry.id   AF-A0A957ECV7-F1
#
_cell.length_a   1.000
_cell.length_b   1.000
_cell.length_c   1.000
_cell.angle_alpha   90.00
_cell.angle_beta   90.00
_cell.angle_gamma   90.00
#
_symmetry.space_group_name_H-M   'P 1'
#
loop_
_entity.id
_entity.type
_entity.pdbx_description
1 polymer ?
#
loop_
_entity_poly.entity_id
_entity_poly.type
_entity_poly.pdbx_seq_one_letter_code
_entity_poly.pdbx_strand_id
1 'polypeptide(L)'
;IARSNAAKAGVADDIQFEVKDVKKVWIDREYGILITNPPYGIRLSEYQDLNAIYIALNKMFRKKDGWSIYVLTADQKFPDFFKRAKPDRVRKLYNGTIETNYYQYYGRKP
;
A
#
# COMPACT_ATOMS: atom_id res chain seq x y z
N ILE A 1 0.47 -13.55 -14.61
CA ILE A 1 -0.24 -14.17 -13.47
C ILE A 1 -1.50 -13.40 -13.09
N ALA A 2 -1.41 -12.14 -12.65
CA ALA A 2 -2.57 -11.36 -12.17
C ALA A 2 -3.79 -11.35 -13.12
N ARG A 3 -3.58 -11.02 -14.41
CA ARG A 3 -4.65 -11.06 -15.44
C ARG A 3 -5.31 -12.44 -15.59
N SER A 4 -4.52 -13.52 -15.53
CA SER A 4 -5.05 -14.88 -15.60
C SER A 4 -5.86 -15.25 -14.36
N ASN A 5 -5.43 -14.83 -13.17
CA ASN A 5 -6.18 -15.05 -11.93
C ASN A 5 -7.51 -14.29 -11.95
N ALA A 6 -7.53 -13.05 -12.44
CA ALA A 6 -8.75 -12.26 -12.58
C ALA A 6 -9.74 -12.91 -13.57
N ALA A 7 -9.24 -13.42 -14.70
CA ALA A 7 -10.05 -14.17 -15.66
C ALA A 7 -10.66 -15.44 -15.06
N LYS A 8 -9.86 -16.23 -14.32
CA LYS A 8 -10.36 -17.43 -13.62
C LYS A 8 -11.39 -17.10 -12.53
N ALA A 9 -11.27 -15.93 -11.91
CA ALA A 9 -12.20 -15.45 -10.90
C ALA A 9 -13.45 -14.75 -11.48
N GLY A 10 -13.53 -14.55 -12.81
CA GLY A 10 -14.68 -13.91 -13.46
C GLY A 10 -14.80 -12.40 -13.24
N VAL A 11 -13.72 -11.73 -12.83
CA VAL A 11 -13.69 -10.28 -12.49
C VAL A 11 -12.70 -9.50 -13.36
N ALA A 12 -12.40 -10.01 -14.56
CA ALA A 12 -11.38 -9.44 -15.43
C ALA A 12 -11.76 -8.05 -15.93
N ASP A 13 -13.05 -7.81 -16.17
CA ASP A 13 -13.57 -6.55 -16.72
C ASP A 13 -13.65 -5.44 -15.65
N ASP A 14 -13.59 -5.80 -14.37
CA ASP A 14 -13.62 -4.86 -13.24
C ASP A 14 -12.22 -4.34 -12.85
N ILE A 15 -11.14 -4.92 -13.39
CA ILE A 15 -9.77 -4.67 -12.93
C ILE A 15 -8.83 -4.32 -14.07
N GLN A 16 -8.29 -3.10 -14.03
CA GLN A 16 -7.20 -2.68 -14.90
C GLN A 16 -5.84 -3.06 -14.32
N PHE A 17 -5.05 -3.85 -15.05
CA PHE A 17 -3.70 -4.25 -14.66
C PHE A 17 -2.64 -3.52 -15.47
N GLU A 18 -1.66 -2.90 -14.81
CA GLU A 18 -0.51 -2.26 -15.46
C GLU A 18 0.80 -2.69 -14.80
N VAL A 19 1.85 -2.84 -15.62
CA VAL A 19 3.23 -3.00 -15.11
C VAL A 19 3.83 -1.60 -15.02
N LYS A 20 4.04 -1.12 -13.80
CA LYS A 20 4.52 0.25 -13.56
C LYS A 20 5.35 0.33 -12.30
N ASP A 21 6.43 1.11 -12.35
CA ASP A 21 7.19 1.48 -11.16
C ASP A 21 6.34 2.42 -10.29
N VAL A 22 6.19 2.09 -8.99
CA VAL A 22 5.46 2.90 -8.01
C VAL A 22 5.92 4.36 -7.98
N LYS A 23 7.21 4.62 -8.24
CA LYS A 23 7.79 5.97 -8.30
C LYS A 23 7.27 6.80 -9.47
N LYS A 24 6.72 6.14 -10.50
CA LYS A 24 6.17 6.75 -11.71
C LYS A 24 4.63 6.75 -11.73
N VAL A 25 3.98 6.23 -10.70
CA VAL A 25 2.52 6.25 -10.60
C VAL A 25 2.06 7.67 -10.32
N TRP A 26 1.05 8.10 -11.07
CA TRP A 26 0.33 9.34 -10.87
C TRP A 26 -1.16 9.05 -10.98
N ILE A 27 -1.93 9.54 -10.02
CA ILE A 27 -3.38 9.35 -9.99
C ILE A 27 -4.03 10.72 -9.87
N ASP A 28 -4.74 11.12 -10.91
CA ASP A 28 -5.46 12.40 -10.95
C ASP A 28 -6.91 12.24 -10.48
N ARG A 29 -7.05 11.83 -9.22
CA ARG A 29 -8.33 11.74 -8.51
C ARG A 29 -8.20 12.35 -7.12
N GLU A 30 -9.27 12.99 -6.69
CA GLU A 30 -9.36 13.65 -5.38
C GLU A 30 -9.67 12.66 -4.25
N TYR A 31 -10.53 11.68 -4.52
CA TYR A 31 -10.96 10.64 -3.57
C TYR A 31 -10.63 9.25 -4.08
N GLY A 32 -10.32 8.34 -3.14
CA GLY A 32 -10.01 6.97 -3.47
C GLY A 32 -9.52 6.15 -2.27
N ILE A 33 -9.25 4.89 -2.53
CA ILE A 33 -8.73 3.95 -1.54
C ILE A 33 -7.49 3.29 -2.14
N LEU A 34 -6.35 3.44 -1.46
CA LEU A 34 -5.17 2.63 -1.71
C LEU A 34 -5.16 1.46 -0.73
N ILE A 35 -5.12 0.24 -1.25
CA ILE A 35 -4.85 -0.96 -0.46
C ILE A 35 -3.60 -1.60 -1.03
N THR A 36 -2.60 -1.85 -0.19
CA THR A 36 -1.36 -2.49 -0.62
C THR A 36 -0.82 -3.44 0.43
N ASN A 37 -0.13 -4.46 -0.08
CA ASN A 37 0.55 -5.49 0.69
C ASN A 37 1.99 -5.53 0.18
N PRO A 38 2.83 -4.50 0.49
CA PRO A 38 4.19 -4.39 -0.01
C PRO A 38 5.00 -5.64 0.34
N PRO A 39 6.06 -5.99 -0.37
CA PRO A 39 6.85 -7.18 -0.04
C PRO A 39 7.31 -7.16 1.42
N TYR A 40 6.98 -8.19 2.20
CA TYR A 40 7.47 -8.42 3.56
C TYR A 40 8.27 -9.72 3.56
N GLY A 41 9.60 -9.60 3.65
CA GLY A 41 10.51 -10.74 3.61
C GLY A 41 11.93 -10.25 3.84
N ILE A 42 12.58 -10.75 4.88
CA ILE A 42 13.83 -10.18 5.38
C ILE A 42 15.01 -10.74 4.57
N ARG A 43 15.57 -9.90 3.71
CA ARG A 43 17.02 -9.76 3.55
C ARG A 43 17.38 -8.29 3.79
N LEU A 44 18.52 -8.04 4.43
CA LEU A 44 18.97 -6.68 4.77
C LEU A 44 19.04 -5.76 3.53
N SER A 45 19.36 -6.33 2.37
CA SER A 45 19.41 -5.65 1.07
C SER A 45 18.06 -5.08 0.62
N GLU A 46 16.94 -5.65 1.05
CA GLU A 46 15.59 -5.27 0.59
C GLU A 46 14.98 -4.14 1.43
N TYR A 47 15.57 -3.79 2.57
CA TYR A 47 15.08 -2.69 3.42
C TYR A 47 15.21 -1.32 2.75
N GLN A 48 16.27 -1.08 1.97
CA GLN A 48 16.45 0.19 1.26
C GLN A 48 15.38 0.38 0.17
N ASP A 49 15.07 -0.70 -0.55
CA ASP A 49 14.05 -0.71 -1.59
C ASP A 49 12.64 -0.54 -1.00
N LEU A 50 12.36 -1.20 0.12
CA LEU A 50 11.11 -1.03 0.87
C LEU A 50 10.91 0.42 1.32
N ASN A 51 11.95 1.03 1.89
CA ASN A 51 11.91 2.44 2.28
C ASN A 51 11.65 3.37 1.09
N ALA A 52 12.26 3.09 -0.07
CA ALA A 52 12.02 3.86 -1.28
C ALA A 52 10.57 3.75 -1.75
N ILE A 53 9.95 2.57 -1.64
CA ILE A 53 8.53 2.35 -1.95
C ILE A 53 7.65 3.17 -0.98
N TYR A 54 7.90 3.10 0.33
CA TYR A 54 7.12 3.83 1.33
C TYR A 54 7.18 5.34 1.11
N ILE A 55 8.36 5.88 0.83
CA ILE A 55 8.56 7.30 0.52
C ILE A 55 7.83 7.70 -0.76
N ALA A 56 7.88 6.86 -1.82
CA ALA A 56 7.18 7.13 -3.07
C ALA A 56 5.66 7.18 -2.88
N LEU A 57 5.10 6.22 -2.14
CA LEU A 57 3.68 6.19 -1.81
C LEU A 57 3.25 7.43 -1.02
N ASN A 58 4.02 7.82 0.01
CA ASN A 58 3.72 9.04 0.75
C ASN A 58 3.79 10.29 -0.14
N LYS A 59 4.82 10.41 -0.99
CA LYS A 59 4.94 11.55 -1.91
C LYS A 59 3.74 11.67 -2.84
N MET A 60 3.18 10.55 -3.30
CA MET A 60 2.01 10.52 -4.17
C MET A 60 0.72 10.96 -3.46
N PHE A 61 0.51 10.53 -2.21
CA PHE A 61 -0.76 10.74 -1.50
C PHE A 61 -0.75 11.81 -0.39
N ARG A 62 0.40 12.38 -0.03
CA ARG A 62 0.49 13.39 1.06
C ARG A 62 -0.30 14.68 0.83
N LYS A 63 -0.63 15.00 -0.43
CA LYS A 63 -1.44 16.17 -0.80
C LYS A 63 -2.87 15.80 -1.21
N LYS A 64 -3.25 14.53 -1.04
CA LYS A 64 -4.54 13.98 -1.46
C LYS A 64 -5.34 13.61 -0.23
N ASP A 65 -6.01 14.60 0.35
CA ASP A 65 -6.70 14.44 1.63
C ASP A 65 -7.93 13.54 1.53
N GLY A 66 -8.54 13.40 0.34
CA GLY A 66 -9.68 12.51 0.09
C GLY A 66 -9.31 11.02 -0.04
N TRP A 67 -8.03 10.65 0.11
CA TRP A 67 -7.58 9.28 -0.04
C TRP A 67 -7.42 8.56 1.30
N SER A 68 -8.10 7.43 1.43
CA SER A 68 -7.82 6.46 2.49
C SER A 68 -6.70 5.52 2.05
N ILE A 69 -5.76 5.24 2.94
CA ILE A 69 -4.60 4.41 2.67
C ILE A 69 -4.54 3.27 3.68
N TYR A 70 -4.37 2.06 3.15
CA TYR A 70 -4.32 0.83 3.92
C TYR A 70 -3.08 0.03 3.51
N VAL A 71 -2.21 -0.23 4.48
CA VAL A 71 -0.93 -0.94 4.26
C VAL A 71 -0.83 -2.13 5.19
N LEU A 72 -0.65 -3.32 4.62
CA LEU A 72 -0.36 -4.55 5.34
C LEU A 72 1.14 -4.85 5.25
N THR A 73 1.86 -4.86 6.37
CA THR A 73 3.31 -5.13 6.39
C THR A 73 3.76 -5.75 7.72
N ALA A 74 4.81 -6.56 7.67
CA ALA A 74 5.51 -7.06 8.86
C ALA A 74 6.51 -6.04 9.45
N ASP A 75 6.79 -4.95 8.73
CA ASP A 75 7.72 -3.91 9.18
C ASP A 75 7.07 -3.01 10.24
N GLN A 76 7.43 -3.23 11.50
CA GLN A 76 6.92 -2.44 12.61
C GLN A 76 7.36 -0.96 12.57
N LYS A 77 8.45 -0.65 11.87
CA LYS A 77 8.98 0.72 11.69
C LYS A 77 8.36 1.43 10.48
N PHE A 78 7.46 0.78 9.75
CA PHE A 78 6.78 1.37 8.59
C PHE A 78 6.25 2.79 8.85
N PRO A 79 5.55 3.10 9.96
CA PRO A 79 5.01 4.44 10.19
C PRO A 79 6.08 5.54 10.20
N ASP A 80 7.28 5.23 10.70
CA ASP A 80 8.39 6.18 10.79
C ASP A 80 8.93 6.52 9.39
N PHE A 81 8.95 5.53 8.48
CA PHE A 81 9.43 5.69 7.11
C PHE A 81 8.37 6.24 6.16
N PHE A 82 7.11 5.89 6.38
CA PHE A 82 6.00 6.40 5.58
C PHE A 82 5.86 7.91 5.75
N LYS A 83 6.35 8.52 6.85
CA LYS A 83 6.44 9.97 7.06
C LYS A 83 5.12 10.71 6.76
N ARG A 84 3.99 10.05 7.04
CA ARG A 84 2.65 10.65 7.09
C ARG A 84 2.33 10.96 8.55
N ALA A 85 1.14 11.52 8.82
CA ALA A 85 0.56 11.54 10.16
C ALA A 85 0.54 10.13 10.78
N LYS A 86 0.32 10.03 12.09
CA LYS A 86 0.14 8.74 12.76
C LYS A 86 -1.06 7.99 12.13
N PRO A 87 -1.00 6.65 12.03
CA PRO A 87 -2.13 5.86 11.55
C PRO A 87 -3.34 6.07 12.48
N ASP A 88 -4.52 6.24 11.89
CA ASP A 88 -5.79 6.34 12.62
C ASP A 88 -6.14 5.03 13.31
N ARG A 89 -5.71 3.91 12.73
CA ARG A 89 -5.87 2.58 13.30
C ARG A 89 -4.74 1.66 12.90
N VAL A 90 -4.34 0.80 13.84
CA VAL A 90 -3.43 -0.32 13.60
C VAL A 90 -4.13 -1.60 14.07
N ARG A 91 -4.22 -2.60 13.20
CA ARG A 91 -4.72 -3.94 13.57
C ARG A 91 -3.60 -4.95 13.39
N LYS A 92 -3.26 -5.69 14.44
CA LYS A 92 -2.38 -6.86 14.33
C LYS A 92 -3.12 -7.97 13.57
N LEU A 93 -2.46 -8.56 12.59
CA LEU A 93 -2.93 -9.68 11.77
C LEU A 93 -1.78 -10.70 11.60
N TYR A 94 -2.10 -11.84 11.00
CA TYR A 94 -1.11 -12.87 10.68
C TYR A 94 -1.24 -13.24 9.20
N ASN A 95 -0.12 -13.24 8.49
CA ASN A 95 -0.01 -13.79 7.14
C ASN A 95 0.73 -15.13 7.22
N GLY A 96 -0.04 -16.22 7.31
CA GLY A 96 0.49 -17.51 7.75
C GLY A 96 0.99 -17.41 9.20
N THR A 97 2.26 -17.71 9.42
CA THR A 97 2.92 -17.59 10.74
C THR A 97 3.57 -16.23 10.98
N ILE A 98 3.58 -15.34 9.99
CA ILE A 98 4.24 -14.04 10.06
C ILE A 98 3.27 -13.02 10.68
N GLU A 99 3.66 -12.45 11.82
CA GLU A 99 2.93 -11.31 12.40
C GLU A 99 3.05 -10.09 11.48
N THR A 100 1.92 -9.46 11.19
CA THR A 100 1.82 -8.26 10.36
C THR A 100 0.91 -7.23 11.00
N ASN A 101 1.10 -5.97 10.66
CA ASN A 101 0.21 -4.90 11.05
C ASN A 101 -0.49 -4.33 9.82
N TYR A 102 -1.80 -4.14 9.97
CA TYR A 102 -2.65 -3.44 9.01
C TYR A 102 -2.85 -2.00 9.47
N TYR A 103 -2.05 -1.11 8.90
CA TYR A 103 -2.07 0.33 9.15
C TYR A 103 -3.14 1.00 8.29
N GLN A 104 -3.94 1.86 8.91
CA GLN A 104 -5.07 2.54 8.28
C GLN A 104 -4.94 4.04 8.48
N TYR A 105 -5.04 4.77 7.37
CA TYR A 105 -5.07 6.23 7.33
C TYR A 105 -6.36 6.62 6.60
N TYR A 106 -7.26 7.34 7.25
CA TYR A 106 -8.55 7.67 6.66
C TYR A 106 -8.46 8.97 5.86
N GLY A 107 -8.99 8.93 4.65
CA GLY A 107 -9.22 10.12 3.84
C GLY A 107 -10.43 10.90 4.38
N ARG A 108 -10.45 12.20 4.10
CA ARG A 108 -11.64 13.03 4.30
C ARG A 108 -12.74 12.56 3.36
N LYS A 109 -13.96 12.55 3.87
CA LYS A 109 -15.14 12.29 3.04
C LYS A 109 -15.39 13.50 2.11
N PRO A 110 -16.01 13.28 0.93
CA PRO A 110 -16.58 14.34 0.13
C PRO A 110 -17.56 15.20 0.92
#